data_AF-A0A241V4G5-F1
#
_entry.id   AF-A0A241V4G5-F1
#
_cell.length_a   1.000
_cell.length_b   1.000
_cell.length_c   1.000
_cell.angle_alpha   90.00
_cell.angle_beta   90.00
_cell.angle_gamma   90.00
#
_symmetry.space_group_name_H-M   'P 1'
#
loop_
_entity.id
_entity.type
_entity.pdbx_description
1 polymer ?
#
loop_
_entity_poly.entity_id
_entity_poly.type
_entity_poly.pdbx_seq_one_letter_code
_entity_poly.pdbx_strand_id
1 'polypeptide(L)'
;MEKTQVSFKKMSLWQVVILGVAYMTPMVVFDTFGIVSGITDGRVPLAYIFALVAMLLTAFSYARFSRQTEKPGSAYTYTAESCGAKAGFFVGWCSLLDYILLPLVNALLAGIYLEAVIPSIPYWMWVTLFAGLVTLINCFRINFLANLSLVFVIAPLLLMVLFIYLVIRGVGEGQGYEHVLTLAPLFNGDSSILPLIAGASILCFSFLGFDAVTTMSHETRDPKRTIPRAVMLTTLVGGIIFLTASWFIQLYFPSNVRFNNPDEALPEIVLYVGGALFQSVFLCAQIMNTFASGLATHASASRLIHIMGKDGIFHRETFGQVHSKLGTPLYAVLLVGLISLTAIALDLATVVSMISFGALIAFTAVNFSVFVKFYVRDQQRHGMKNIFLNLILPFISVGVIMCLWFNLERSALLFGCSWLSVGIVIFLYKKLKKQNIVIGNAY
;
A
#
# COMPACT_ATOMS: atom_id res chain seq x y z
N MET A 1 -40.83 -14.47 8.88
CA MET A 1 -39.55 -14.37 9.61
C MET A 1 -38.75 -13.24 9.00
N GLU A 2 -38.91 -12.06 9.58
CA GLU A 2 -38.18 -10.83 9.25
C GLU A 2 -36.71 -11.03 9.63
N LYS A 3 -35.81 -11.00 8.64
CA LYS A 3 -34.37 -11.00 8.92
C LYS A 3 -34.05 -9.69 9.63
N THR A 4 -33.76 -9.77 10.93
CA THR A 4 -33.19 -8.69 11.72
C THR A 4 -31.90 -8.24 11.04
N GLN A 5 -31.98 -7.22 10.18
CA GLN A 5 -30.80 -6.50 9.72
C GLN A 5 -30.21 -5.85 10.97
N VAL A 6 -29.13 -6.45 11.49
CA VAL A 6 -28.28 -5.80 12.47
C VAL A 6 -27.81 -4.51 11.80
N SER A 7 -28.43 -3.39 12.18
CA SER A 7 -28.05 -2.06 11.72
C SER A 7 -26.69 -1.74 12.33
N PHE A 8 -25.61 -2.12 11.65
CA PHE A 8 -24.29 -1.60 11.95
C PHE A 8 -24.37 -0.07 11.93
N LYS A 9 -23.95 0.56 13.03
CA LYS A 9 -23.91 2.01 13.12
C LYS A 9 -22.99 2.52 12.02
N LYS A 10 -23.57 3.20 11.01
CA LYS A 10 -22.81 3.73 9.88
C LYS A 10 -21.69 4.64 10.36
N MET A 11 -20.51 4.47 9.77
CA MET A 11 -19.30 5.18 10.12
C MET A 11 -19.41 6.68 9.80
N SER A 12 -18.85 7.50 10.69
CA SER A 12 -18.65 8.93 10.46
C SER A 12 -17.42 9.20 9.60
N LEU A 13 -17.30 10.41 9.05
CA LEU A 13 -16.14 10.83 8.25
C LEU A 13 -14.80 10.51 8.93
N TRP A 14 -14.66 10.87 10.21
CA TRP A 14 -13.42 10.67 10.94
C TRP A 14 -13.10 9.20 11.21
N GLN A 15 -14.11 8.37 11.44
CA GLN A 15 -13.91 6.93 11.57
C GLN A 15 -13.37 6.31 10.27
N VAL A 16 -13.91 6.75 9.13
CA VAL A 16 -13.44 6.31 7.82
C VAL A 16 -12.03 6.81 7.54
N VAL A 17 -11.71 8.06 7.90
CA VAL A 17 -10.34 8.62 7.74
C VAL A 17 -9.33 7.88 8.62
N ILE A 18 -9.64 7.63 9.89
CA ILE A 18 -8.76 6.88 10.81
C ILE A 18 -8.49 5.48 10.27
N LEU A 19 -9.53 4.81 9.75
CA LEU A 19 -9.39 3.49 9.17
C LEU A 19 -8.60 3.50 7.84
N GLY A 20 -8.77 4.54 7.02
CA GLY A 20 -7.95 4.78 5.85
C GLY A 20 -6.47 4.97 6.19
N VAL A 21 -6.16 5.80 7.19
CA VAL A 21 -4.79 6.00 7.67
C VAL A 21 -4.22 4.72 8.26
N ALA A 22 -5.04 3.91 8.94
CA ALA A 22 -4.65 2.59 9.41
C ALA A 22 -4.26 1.65 8.26
N TYR A 23 -5.01 1.64 7.14
CA TYR A 23 -4.65 0.85 5.96
C TYR A 23 -3.34 1.28 5.33
N MET A 24 -3.03 2.58 5.33
CA MET A 24 -1.74 3.09 4.86
C MET A 24 -0.55 2.67 5.73
N THR A 25 -0.80 2.18 6.95
CA THR A 25 0.23 1.72 7.90
C THR A 25 1.33 2.78 8.10
N PRO A 26 1.10 3.81 8.93
CA PRO A 26 1.98 4.97 9.05
C PRO A 26 3.45 4.66 9.36
N MET A 27 3.72 3.48 9.89
CA MET A 27 5.06 3.00 10.23
C MET A 27 5.93 2.63 9.02
N VAL A 28 5.34 2.43 7.84
CA VAL A 28 6.06 2.09 6.60
C VAL A 28 7.13 3.14 6.23
N VAL A 29 7.00 4.37 6.76
CA VAL A 29 8.03 5.41 6.65
C VAL A 29 9.39 4.94 7.19
N PHE A 30 9.42 4.18 8.29
CA PHE A 30 10.66 3.68 8.88
C PHE A 30 11.26 2.56 8.03
N ASP A 31 10.41 1.73 7.42
CA ASP A 31 10.81 0.59 6.59
C ASP A 31 11.49 1.06 5.29
N THR A 32 10.94 2.12 4.68
CA THR A 32 11.40 2.64 3.38
C THR A 32 12.41 3.79 3.51
N PHE A 33 12.64 4.30 4.73
CA PHE A 33 13.47 5.49 4.96
C PHE A 33 14.88 5.32 4.39
N GLY A 34 15.59 4.26 4.78
CA GLY A 34 16.99 4.11 4.41
C GLY A 34 17.20 3.91 2.91
N ILE A 35 16.34 3.12 2.26
CA ILE A 35 16.29 2.94 0.80
C ILE A 35 16.18 4.31 0.09
N VAL A 36 15.19 5.10 0.49
CA VAL A 36 14.90 6.38 -0.19
C VAL A 36 15.93 7.46 0.19
N SER A 37 16.45 7.43 1.43
CA SER A 37 17.51 8.34 1.86
C SER A 37 18.78 8.13 1.04
N GLY A 38 19.11 6.88 0.69
CA GLY A 38 20.25 6.56 -0.16
C GLY A 38 20.06 7.06 -1.60
N ILE A 39 18.85 6.94 -2.14
CA ILE A 39 18.53 7.39 -3.51
C ILE A 39 18.49 8.93 -3.57
N THR A 40 18.00 9.59 -2.52
CA THR A 40 17.73 11.04 -2.53
C THR A 40 18.84 11.89 -1.91
N ASP A 41 19.96 11.28 -1.53
CA ASP A 41 21.05 11.94 -0.79
C ASP A 41 20.56 12.60 0.51
N GLY A 42 19.64 11.94 1.22
CA GLY A 42 19.10 12.45 2.49
C GLY A 42 18.01 13.53 2.33
N ARG A 43 17.21 13.47 1.26
CA ARG A 43 16.07 14.38 0.99
C ARG A 43 14.74 13.64 1.00
N VAL A 44 14.59 12.65 1.89
CA VAL A 44 13.37 11.84 2.01
C VAL A 44 12.10 12.69 2.23
N PRO A 45 12.09 13.74 3.08
CA PRO A 45 10.89 14.57 3.26
C PRO A 45 10.45 15.24 1.97
N LEU A 46 11.40 15.70 1.15
CA LEU A 46 11.10 16.31 -0.15
C LEU A 46 10.52 15.27 -1.12
N ALA A 47 11.05 14.06 -1.16
CA ALA A 47 10.48 12.97 -1.96
C ALA A 47 9.03 12.63 -1.52
N TYR A 48 8.73 12.67 -0.22
CA TYR A 48 7.35 12.52 0.27
C TYR A 48 6.42 13.66 -0.19
N ILE A 49 6.91 14.90 -0.32
CA ILE A 49 6.11 15.99 -0.91
C ILE A 49 5.73 15.67 -2.35
N PHE A 50 6.69 15.21 -3.16
CA PHE A 50 6.45 14.83 -4.56
C PHE A 50 5.45 13.67 -4.66
N ALA A 51 5.64 12.62 -3.84
CA ALA A 51 4.71 11.50 -3.77
C ALA A 51 3.31 11.94 -3.32
N LEU A 52 3.21 12.79 -2.29
CA LEU A 52 1.93 13.32 -1.79
C LEU A 52 1.18 14.12 -2.87
N VAL A 53 1.87 14.97 -3.62
CA VAL A 53 1.25 15.73 -4.71
C VAL A 53 0.70 14.79 -5.78
N ALA A 54 1.49 13.80 -6.22
CA ALA A 54 1.04 12.78 -7.17
C ALA A 54 -0.17 12.00 -6.64
N MET A 55 -0.16 11.69 -5.34
CA MET A 55 -1.21 10.91 -4.71
C MET A 55 -2.48 11.70 -4.47
N LEU A 56 -2.41 13.00 -4.17
CA LEU A 56 -3.56 13.88 -4.08
C LEU A 56 -4.27 14.06 -5.43
N LEU A 57 -3.52 14.11 -6.55
CA LEU A 57 -4.10 14.15 -7.89
C LEU A 57 -4.90 12.87 -8.19
N THR A 58 -4.38 11.71 -7.77
CA THR A 58 -5.06 10.42 -7.90
C THR A 58 -6.25 10.32 -6.95
N ALA A 59 -6.10 10.74 -5.69
CA ALA A 59 -7.16 10.79 -4.69
C ALA A 59 -8.33 11.65 -5.17
N PHE A 60 -8.06 12.74 -5.88
CA PHE A 60 -9.10 13.56 -6.50
C PHE A 60 -9.92 12.75 -7.53
N SER A 61 -9.26 11.94 -8.36
CA SER A 61 -9.93 11.07 -9.34
C SER A 61 -10.83 10.03 -8.66
N TYR A 62 -10.35 9.37 -7.60
CA TYR A 62 -11.15 8.45 -6.77
C TYR A 62 -12.34 9.15 -6.11
N ALA A 63 -12.11 10.32 -5.51
CA ALA A 63 -13.13 11.12 -4.87
C ALA A 63 -14.23 11.52 -5.87
N ARG A 64 -13.84 11.84 -7.11
CA ARG A 64 -14.78 12.19 -8.17
C ARG A 64 -15.70 11.03 -8.56
N PHE A 65 -15.15 9.82 -8.74
CA PHE A 65 -15.97 8.62 -8.98
C PHE A 65 -16.90 8.31 -7.81
N SER A 66 -16.38 8.38 -6.58
CA SER A 66 -17.13 8.11 -5.35
C SER A 66 -18.31 9.07 -5.13
N ARG A 67 -18.33 10.25 -5.77
CA ARG A 67 -19.48 11.17 -5.72
C ARG A 67 -20.67 10.70 -6.55
N GLN A 68 -20.45 9.85 -7.56
CA GLN A 68 -21.50 9.43 -8.49
C GLN A 68 -22.24 8.17 -8.02
N THR A 69 -21.59 7.29 -7.28
CA THR A 69 -22.13 5.98 -6.89
C THR A 69 -22.01 5.74 -5.40
N GLU A 70 -23.00 5.03 -4.83
CA GLU A 70 -22.94 4.51 -3.46
C GLU A 70 -22.34 3.10 -3.41
N LYS A 71 -22.06 2.51 -4.58
CA LYS A 71 -21.43 1.21 -4.65
C LYS A 71 -19.96 1.33 -4.24
N PRO A 72 -19.43 0.36 -3.49
CA PRO A 72 -18.01 0.15 -3.36
C PRO A 72 -17.34 0.20 -4.73
N GLY A 73 -16.21 0.89 -4.80
CA GLY A 73 -15.44 1.00 -6.03
C GLY A 73 -13.96 0.76 -5.76
N SER A 74 -13.27 0.32 -6.81
CA SER A 74 -11.82 0.10 -6.85
C SER A 74 -11.30 0.54 -8.23
N ALA A 75 -9.98 0.56 -8.40
CA ALA A 75 -9.36 0.87 -9.69
C ALA A 75 -9.93 0.00 -10.82
N TYR A 76 -10.12 -1.28 -10.54
CA TYR A 76 -10.75 -2.24 -11.43
C TYR A 76 -12.16 -1.79 -11.83
N THR A 77 -13.04 -1.55 -10.85
CA THR A 77 -14.45 -1.23 -11.09
C THR A 77 -14.60 0.06 -11.90
N TYR A 78 -13.88 1.12 -11.51
CA TYR A 78 -13.96 2.40 -12.21
C TYR A 78 -13.43 2.31 -13.64
N THR A 79 -12.36 1.54 -13.86
CA THR A 79 -11.81 1.33 -15.21
C THR A 79 -12.72 0.45 -16.06
N ALA A 80 -13.29 -0.61 -15.49
CA ALA A 80 -14.21 -1.49 -16.20
C ALA A 80 -15.48 -0.73 -16.66
N GLU A 81 -16.06 0.08 -15.78
CA GLU A 81 -17.24 0.89 -16.10
C GLU A 81 -16.94 1.99 -17.14
N SER A 82 -15.75 2.60 -17.09
CA SER A 82 -15.39 3.77 -17.91
C SER A 82 -14.75 3.40 -19.24
N CYS A 83 -13.76 2.51 -19.22
CA CYS A 83 -12.92 2.13 -20.37
C CYS A 83 -13.31 0.76 -20.95
N GLY A 84 -14.20 0.02 -20.28
CA GLY A 84 -14.70 -1.29 -20.70
C GLY A 84 -14.01 -2.47 -20.00
N ALA A 85 -14.65 -3.63 -20.05
CA ALA A 85 -14.24 -4.83 -19.31
C ALA A 85 -12.80 -5.29 -19.59
N LYS A 86 -12.28 -5.09 -20.82
CA LYS A 86 -10.91 -5.46 -21.18
C LYS A 86 -9.87 -4.63 -20.41
N ALA A 87 -10.06 -3.32 -20.35
CA ALA A 87 -9.18 -2.43 -19.60
C ALA A 87 -9.29 -2.71 -18.10
N GLY A 88 -10.51 -2.95 -17.61
CA GLY A 88 -10.75 -3.42 -16.25
C GLY A 88 -9.94 -4.67 -15.90
N PHE A 89 -9.99 -5.71 -16.75
CA PHE A 89 -9.22 -6.94 -16.52
C PHE A 89 -7.71 -6.68 -16.32
N PHE A 90 -7.08 -5.88 -17.18
CA PHE A 90 -5.64 -5.59 -17.05
C PHE A 90 -5.31 -4.82 -15.78
N VAL A 91 -6.16 -3.87 -15.38
CA VAL A 91 -6.01 -3.15 -14.11
C VAL A 91 -6.14 -4.11 -12.93
N GLY A 92 -7.17 -4.96 -12.92
CA GLY A 92 -7.34 -5.96 -11.88
C GLY A 92 -6.20 -6.97 -11.82
N TRP A 93 -5.66 -7.37 -12.97
CA TRP A 93 -4.48 -8.24 -13.06
C TRP A 93 -3.21 -7.58 -12.50
N CYS A 94 -3.02 -6.28 -12.73
CA CYS A 94 -1.91 -5.54 -12.14
C CYS A 94 -2.10 -5.36 -10.64
N SER A 95 -3.29 -4.99 -10.19
CA SER A 95 -3.60 -4.85 -8.76
C SER A 95 -3.49 -6.18 -8.01
N LEU A 96 -3.67 -7.33 -8.67
CA LEU A 96 -3.44 -8.65 -8.06
C LEU A 96 -2.00 -8.81 -7.55
N LEU A 97 -1.03 -8.15 -8.20
CA LEU A 97 0.37 -8.16 -7.79
C LEU A 97 0.50 -7.63 -6.35
N ASP A 98 -0.19 -6.54 -6.01
CA ASP A 98 -0.19 -5.95 -4.67
C ASP A 98 -0.70 -6.96 -3.63
N TYR A 99 -1.83 -7.63 -3.94
CA TYR A 99 -2.40 -8.63 -3.05
C TYR A 99 -1.46 -9.80 -2.79
N ILE A 100 -0.70 -10.24 -3.80
CA ILE A 100 0.21 -11.38 -3.68
C ILE A 100 1.52 -10.99 -2.98
N LEU A 101 2.03 -9.79 -3.22
CA LEU A 101 3.31 -9.33 -2.67
C LEU A 101 3.20 -8.74 -1.26
N LEU A 102 2.05 -8.19 -0.84
CA LEU A 102 1.88 -7.67 0.52
C LEU A 102 2.10 -8.73 1.63
N PRO A 103 1.58 -9.97 1.53
CA PRO A 103 1.93 -11.05 2.46
C PRO A 103 3.42 -11.38 2.47
N LEU A 104 4.10 -11.28 1.32
CA LEU A 104 5.54 -11.48 1.20
C LEU A 104 6.31 -10.37 1.95
N VAL A 105 5.96 -9.10 1.73
CA VAL A 105 6.56 -7.96 2.46
C VAL A 105 6.39 -8.15 3.97
N ASN A 106 5.22 -8.58 4.42
CA ASN A 106 4.99 -8.84 5.84
C ASN A 106 5.93 -9.96 6.37
N ALA A 107 6.14 -11.03 5.61
CA ALA A 107 7.10 -12.07 6.01
C ALA A 107 8.56 -11.55 6.05
N LEU A 108 8.92 -10.71 5.09
CA LEU A 108 10.23 -10.07 4.98
C LEU A 108 10.50 -9.18 6.20
N LEU A 109 9.60 -8.23 6.48
CA LEU A 109 9.69 -7.32 7.62
C LEU A 109 9.71 -8.06 8.96
N ALA A 110 8.89 -9.10 9.11
CA ALA A 110 8.92 -9.93 10.31
C ALA A 110 10.28 -10.62 10.49
N GLY A 111 10.89 -11.12 9.41
CA GLY A 111 12.25 -11.66 9.42
C GLY A 111 13.28 -10.66 9.92
N ILE A 112 13.28 -9.44 9.35
CA ILE A 112 14.18 -8.34 9.72
C ILE A 112 14.04 -8.01 11.22
N TYR A 113 12.82 -7.83 11.70
CA TYR A 113 12.58 -7.42 13.09
C TYR A 113 12.93 -8.53 14.08
N LEU A 114 12.62 -9.78 13.76
CA LEU A 114 12.91 -10.92 14.64
C LEU A 114 14.41 -11.21 14.72
N GLU A 115 15.14 -11.09 13.60
CA GLU A 115 16.60 -11.20 13.59
C GLU A 115 17.25 -10.07 14.38
N ALA A 116 16.75 -8.84 14.28
CA ALA A 116 17.26 -7.73 15.07
C ALA A 116 17.04 -7.91 16.59
N VAL A 117 15.93 -8.53 17.01
CA VAL A 117 15.66 -8.82 18.43
C VAL A 117 16.41 -10.07 18.91
N ILE A 118 16.53 -11.10 18.06
CA ILE A 118 17.16 -12.38 18.37
C ILE A 118 18.18 -12.73 17.26
N PRO A 119 19.40 -12.16 17.31
CA PRO A 119 20.40 -12.32 16.26
C PRO A 119 21.00 -13.74 16.17
N SER A 120 20.73 -14.60 17.16
CA SER A 120 21.23 -15.97 17.18
C SER A 120 20.51 -16.91 16.21
N ILE A 121 19.34 -16.52 15.70
CA ILE A 121 18.55 -17.30 14.75
C ILE A 121 18.63 -16.61 13.38
N PRO A 122 19.01 -17.33 12.31
CA PRO A 122 19.21 -16.73 11.00
C PRO A 122 17.89 -16.28 10.36
N TYR A 123 17.96 -15.20 9.59
CA TYR A 123 16.85 -14.60 8.82
C TYR A 123 15.87 -15.61 8.20
N TRP A 124 16.36 -16.59 7.42
CA TRP A 124 15.53 -17.52 6.67
C TRP A 124 14.64 -18.39 7.58
N MET A 125 15.07 -18.68 8.81
CA MET A 125 14.27 -19.43 9.78
C MET A 125 13.09 -18.61 10.26
N TRP A 126 13.30 -17.31 10.53
CA TRP A 126 12.24 -16.40 10.94
C TRP A 126 11.19 -16.20 9.85
N VAL A 127 11.62 -15.98 8.60
CA VAL A 127 10.72 -15.88 7.45
C VAL A 127 9.90 -17.16 7.28
N THR A 128 10.55 -18.33 7.34
CA THR A 128 9.88 -19.63 7.21
C THR A 128 8.87 -19.85 8.34
N LEU A 129 9.25 -19.55 9.58
CA LEU A 129 8.37 -19.67 10.74
C LEU A 129 7.16 -18.74 10.61
N PHE A 130 7.37 -17.47 10.28
CA PHE A 130 6.31 -16.48 10.16
C PHE A 130 5.35 -16.84 9.02
N ALA A 131 5.86 -17.09 7.81
CA ALA A 131 5.05 -17.46 6.66
C ALA A 131 4.28 -18.77 6.91
N GLY A 132 4.93 -19.76 7.53
CA GLY A 132 4.31 -21.02 7.93
C GLY A 132 3.17 -20.84 8.92
N LEU A 133 3.38 -20.04 9.98
CA LEU A 133 2.35 -19.73 10.98
C LEU A 133 1.16 -18.96 10.39
N VAL A 134 1.42 -17.91 9.61
CA VAL A 134 0.37 -17.11 8.95
C VAL A 134 -0.44 -17.98 7.98
N THR A 135 0.23 -18.83 7.20
CA THR A 135 -0.42 -19.76 6.26
C THR A 135 -1.25 -20.80 7.03
N LEU A 136 -0.69 -21.40 8.09
CA LEU A 136 -1.38 -22.38 8.91
C LEU A 136 -2.65 -21.79 9.53
N ILE A 137 -2.56 -20.59 10.11
CA ILE A 137 -3.71 -19.92 10.71
C ILE A 137 -4.77 -19.62 9.65
N ASN A 138 -4.38 -19.17 8.45
CA ASN A 138 -5.32 -18.91 7.34
C ASN A 138 -5.93 -20.18 6.74
N CYS A 139 -5.29 -21.35 6.89
CA CYS A 139 -5.90 -22.62 6.53
C CYS A 139 -7.12 -22.91 7.41
N PHE A 140 -7.11 -22.47 8.67
CA PHE A 140 -8.23 -22.62 9.60
C PHE A 140 -9.14 -21.38 9.58
N ARG A 141 -10.44 -21.58 9.78
CA ARG A 141 -11.42 -20.47 9.84
C ARG A 141 -11.40 -19.79 11.22
N ILE A 142 -10.25 -19.25 11.61
CA ILE A 142 -10.08 -18.59 12.92
C ILE A 142 -10.43 -17.11 12.76
N ASN A 143 -11.55 -16.68 13.36
CA ASN A 143 -11.95 -15.27 13.43
C ASN A 143 -11.13 -14.49 14.49
N PHE A 144 -9.79 -14.56 14.42
CA PHE A 144 -8.91 -13.96 15.44
C PHE A 144 -8.84 -12.42 15.35
N LEU A 145 -9.22 -11.84 14.20
CA LEU A 145 -8.85 -10.48 13.81
C LEU A 145 -9.89 -9.37 14.11
N ALA A 146 -11.08 -9.69 14.62
CA ALA A 146 -12.15 -8.70 14.73
C ALA A 146 -11.96 -7.69 15.88
N ASN A 147 -11.24 -8.05 16.95
CA ASN A 147 -11.17 -7.25 18.18
C ASN A 147 -9.80 -6.61 18.48
N LEU A 148 -8.75 -6.91 17.71
CA LEU A 148 -7.38 -6.43 17.96
C LEU A 148 -6.96 -5.24 17.08
N SER A 149 -7.75 -4.89 16.07
CA SER A 149 -7.39 -3.91 15.03
C SER A 149 -7.11 -2.50 15.57
N LEU A 150 -7.87 -2.00 16.56
CA LEU A 150 -7.62 -0.68 17.11
C LEU A 150 -6.31 -0.60 17.90
N VAL A 151 -5.94 -1.65 18.63
CA VAL A 151 -4.69 -1.68 19.39
C VAL A 151 -3.49 -1.67 18.43
N PHE A 152 -3.57 -2.45 17.35
CA PHE A 152 -2.52 -2.49 16.33
C PHE A 152 -2.37 -1.19 15.53
N VAL A 153 -3.38 -0.33 15.53
CA VAL A 153 -3.28 1.00 14.89
C VAL A 153 -2.77 2.05 15.86
N ILE A 154 -3.32 2.09 17.08
CA ILE A 154 -3.01 3.15 18.04
C ILE A 154 -1.61 2.97 18.65
N ALA A 155 -1.21 1.74 18.95
CA ALA A 155 0.06 1.49 19.62
C ALA A 155 1.28 1.94 18.77
N PRO A 156 1.38 1.61 17.46
CA PRO A 156 2.49 2.10 16.65
C PRO A 156 2.48 3.62 16.46
N LEU A 157 1.30 4.25 16.36
CA LEU A 157 1.21 5.72 16.32
C LEU A 157 1.74 6.38 17.60
N LEU A 158 1.45 5.80 18.77
CA LEU A 158 2.01 6.29 20.03
C LEU A 158 3.54 6.11 20.09
N LEU A 159 4.05 4.98 19.59
CA LEU A 159 5.49 4.75 19.51
C LEU A 159 6.18 5.72 18.54
N MET A 160 5.52 6.10 17.45
CA MET A 160 6.01 7.14 16.54
C MET A 160 6.07 8.51 17.21
N VAL A 161 5.05 8.89 17.98
CA VAL A 161 5.07 10.14 18.76
C VAL A 161 6.20 10.13 19.79
N LEU A 162 6.39 9.01 20.48
CA LEU A 162 7.50 8.82 21.42
C LEU A 162 8.86 8.89 20.72
N PHE A 163 9.00 8.28 19.54
CA PHE A 163 10.19 8.39 18.71
C PHE A 163 10.51 9.86 18.37
N ILE A 164 9.53 10.62 17.88
CA ILE A 164 9.69 12.03 17.54
C ILE A 164 10.14 12.82 18.79
N TYR A 165 9.53 12.57 19.94
CA TYR A 165 9.94 13.19 21.20
C TYR A 165 11.39 12.88 21.56
N LEU A 166 11.83 11.62 21.42
CA LEU A 166 13.22 11.22 21.69
C LEU A 166 14.21 11.90 20.71
N VAL A 167 13.84 12.04 19.44
CA VAL A 167 14.66 12.78 18.46
C VAL A 167 14.78 14.25 18.85
N ILE A 168 13.67 14.92 19.17
CA ILE A 168 13.68 16.34 19.58
C ILE A 168 14.59 16.53 20.79
N ARG A 169 14.49 15.64 21.78
CA ARG A 169 15.33 15.68 22.97
C ARG A 169 16.80 15.41 22.64
N GLY A 170 17.10 14.39 21.84
CA GLY A 170 18.46 14.02 21.46
C GLY A 170 19.18 15.10 20.65
N VAL A 171 18.49 15.70 19.67
CA VAL A 171 19.04 16.82 18.89
C VAL A 171 19.12 18.08 19.74
N GLY A 172 18.09 18.36 20.55
CA GLY A 172 18.03 19.55 21.41
C GLY A 172 19.12 19.58 22.49
N GLU A 173 19.38 18.45 23.15
CA GLU A 173 20.44 18.33 24.16
C GLU A 173 21.85 18.30 23.54
N GLY A 174 22.01 17.74 22.33
CA GLY A 174 23.33 17.59 21.68
C GLY A 174 23.78 18.79 20.84
N GLN A 175 22.88 19.39 20.07
CA GLN A 175 23.17 20.44 19.08
C GLN A 175 22.38 21.75 19.34
N GLY A 176 21.50 21.77 20.34
CA GLY A 176 20.62 22.90 20.64
C GLY A 176 19.28 22.83 19.91
N TYR A 177 18.22 23.35 20.55
CA TYR A 177 16.85 23.31 20.02
C TYR A 177 16.64 24.09 18.72
N GLU A 178 17.55 25.01 18.37
CA GLU A 178 17.52 25.72 17.09
C GLU A 178 17.72 24.78 15.90
N HIS A 179 18.50 23.70 16.08
CA HIS A 179 18.72 22.70 15.04
C HIS A 179 17.47 21.84 14.76
N VAL A 180 16.51 21.79 15.70
CA VAL A 180 15.27 21.00 15.57
C VAL A 180 14.36 21.53 14.47
N LEU A 181 14.37 22.85 14.23
CA LEU A 181 13.53 23.53 13.22
C LEU A 181 14.28 23.91 11.94
N THR A 182 15.48 23.35 11.72
CA THR A 182 16.26 23.64 10.51
C THR A 182 15.59 23.07 9.26
N LEU A 183 15.70 23.79 8.14
CA LEU A 183 15.24 23.32 6.83
C LEU A 183 16.25 22.38 6.14
N ALA A 184 17.32 21.98 6.83
CA ALA A 184 18.35 21.11 6.28
C ALA A 184 17.77 19.81 5.67
N PRO A 185 16.79 19.11 6.28
CA PRO A 185 16.20 17.90 5.70
C PRO A 185 15.53 18.07 4.32
N LEU A 186 15.22 19.30 3.89
CA LEU A 186 14.67 19.57 2.56
C LEU A 186 15.74 19.86 1.50
N PHE A 187 16.85 20.46 1.92
CA PHE A 187 17.83 21.08 1.03
C PHE A 187 19.24 20.48 1.16
N ASN A 188 19.40 19.40 1.91
CA ASN A 188 20.67 18.70 2.03
C ASN A 188 20.98 17.97 0.71
N GLY A 189 22.12 18.22 0.07
CA GLY A 189 22.54 17.50 -1.14
C GLY A 189 22.36 18.26 -2.46
N ASP A 190 22.49 17.53 -3.57
CA ASP A 190 22.52 18.11 -4.91
C ASP A 190 21.16 18.68 -5.34
N SER A 191 21.14 19.68 -6.21
CA SER A 191 19.90 20.30 -6.71
C SER A 191 19.14 19.44 -7.73
N SER A 192 19.62 18.23 -8.02
CA SER A 192 19.02 17.31 -8.98
C SER A 192 17.65 16.81 -8.52
N ILE A 193 16.69 16.86 -9.45
CA ILE A 193 15.28 16.48 -9.22
C ILE A 193 15.04 14.99 -9.52
N LEU A 194 15.83 14.40 -10.42
CA LEU A 194 15.65 13.00 -10.85
C LEU A 194 15.70 11.99 -9.69
N PRO A 195 16.63 12.10 -8.72
CA PRO A 195 16.64 11.18 -7.59
C PRO A 195 15.42 11.35 -6.66
N LEU A 196 14.88 12.57 -6.57
CA LEU A 196 13.64 12.83 -5.82
C LEU A 196 12.44 12.15 -6.47
N ILE A 197 12.37 12.13 -7.81
CA ILE A 197 11.31 11.44 -8.55
C ILE A 197 11.45 9.92 -8.36
N ALA A 198 12.66 9.36 -8.44
CA ALA A 198 12.90 7.95 -8.17
C ALA A 198 12.49 7.55 -6.74
N GLY A 199 12.91 8.33 -5.74
CA GLY A 199 12.50 8.14 -4.35
C GLY A 199 10.98 8.23 -4.17
N ALA A 200 10.34 9.26 -4.75
CA ALA A 200 8.88 9.41 -4.70
C ALA A 200 8.12 8.23 -5.32
N SER A 201 8.70 7.57 -6.33
CA SER A 201 8.11 6.40 -7.00
C SER A 201 8.08 5.18 -6.09
N ILE A 202 9.11 4.99 -5.28
CA ILE A 202 9.15 3.96 -4.23
C ILE A 202 8.16 4.32 -3.12
N LEU A 203 8.15 5.58 -2.69
CA LEU A 203 7.27 6.08 -1.63
C LEU A 203 5.77 6.03 -1.96
N CYS A 204 5.38 5.83 -3.22
CA CYS A 204 3.99 5.48 -3.57
C CYS A 204 3.50 4.25 -2.80
N PHE A 205 4.39 3.32 -2.43
CA PHE A 205 4.08 2.21 -1.54
C PHE A 205 3.50 2.67 -0.19
N SER A 206 4.06 3.73 0.41
CA SER A 206 3.54 4.28 1.67
C SER A 206 2.11 4.80 1.55
N PHE A 207 1.68 5.18 0.35
CA PHE A 207 0.34 5.70 0.13
C PHE A 207 -0.71 4.61 -0.13
N LEU A 208 -0.31 3.36 -0.35
CA LEU A 208 -1.26 2.27 -0.59
C LEU A 208 -2.28 2.14 0.53
N GLY A 209 -3.55 1.98 0.17
CA GLY A 209 -4.65 1.88 1.13
C GLY A 209 -5.48 3.14 1.28
N PHE A 210 -5.06 4.30 0.76
CA PHE A 210 -5.93 5.48 0.70
C PHE A 210 -7.20 5.22 -0.13
N ASP A 211 -7.08 4.36 -1.15
CA ASP A 211 -8.14 3.94 -2.06
C ASP A 211 -9.01 2.81 -1.48
N ALA A 212 -8.52 2.05 -0.49
CA ALA A 212 -9.33 1.08 0.23
C ALA A 212 -10.56 1.73 0.90
N VAL A 213 -10.47 3.02 1.23
CA VAL A 213 -11.59 3.83 1.74
C VAL A 213 -12.80 3.80 0.80
N THR A 214 -12.62 3.74 -0.53
CA THR A 214 -13.75 3.71 -1.49
C THR A 214 -14.51 2.38 -1.49
N THR A 215 -13.98 1.35 -0.85
CA THR A 215 -14.67 0.06 -0.68
C THR A 215 -15.67 0.08 0.48
N MET A 216 -15.53 1.02 1.41
CA MET A 216 -16.34 1.12 2.63
C MET A 216 -17.63 1.93 2.45
N SER A 217 -18.07 2.12 1.20
CA SER A 217 -19.26 2.91 0.87
C SER A 217 -20.53 2.37 1.54
N HIS A 218 -20.67 1.06 1.71
CA HIS A 218 -21.85 0.47 2.37
C HIS A 218 -21.91 0.72 3.88
N GLU A 219 -20.75 0.83 4.53
CA GLU A 219 -20.62 1.02 5.98
C GLU A 219 -20.61 2.49 6.38
N THR A 220 -20.58 3.41 5.41
CA THR A 220 -20.39 4.85 5.64
C THR A 220 -21.71 5.62 5.63
N ARG A 221 -21.83 6.63 6.51
CA ARG A 221 -22.97 7.55 6.50
C ARG A 221 -22.82 8.57 5.35
N ASP A 222 -23.85 8.68 4.50
CA ASP A 222 -23.86 9.56 3.32
C ASP A 222 -22.62 9.35 2.40
N PRO A 223 -22.49 8.17 1.75
CA PRO A 223 -21.27 7.77 1.06
C PRO A 223 -20.83 8.76 -0.02
N LYS A 224 -21.80 9.32 -0.79
CA LYS A 224 -21.54 10.29 -1.88
C LYS A 224 -20.87 11.58 -1.42
N ARG A 225 -20.96 11.93 -0.13
CA ARG A 225 -20.28 13.12 0.44
C ARG A 225 -19.11 12.74 1.33
N THR A 226 -19.25 11.67 2.11
CA THR A 226 -18.26 11.26 3.10
C THR A 226 -17.07 10.55 2.47
N ILE A 227 -17.27 9.58 1.56
CA ILE A 227 -16.18 8.84 0.92
C ILE A 227 -15.22 9.77 0.13
N PRO A 228 -15.71 10.69 -0.72
CA PRO A 228 -14.83 11.61 -1.44
C PRO A 228 -13.96 12.48 -0.52
N ARG A 229 -14.54 12.95 0.59
CA ARG A 229 -13.79 13.73 1.60
C ARG A 229 -12.81 12.84 2.35
N ALA A 230 -13.21 11.61 2.69
CA ALA A 230 -12.39 10.66 3.41
C ALA A 230 -11.15 10.26 2.59
N VAL A 231 -11.29 9.99 1.29
CA VAL A 231 -10.17 9.67 0.39
C VAL A 231 -9.14 10.80 0.36
N MET A 232 -9.58 12.04 0.17
CA MET A 232 -8.70 13.22 0.16
C MET A 232 -8.03 13.45 1.52
N LEU A 233 -8.80 13.40 2.62
CA LEU A 233 -8.29 13.60 3.96
C LEU A 233 -7.33 12.48 4.39
N THR A 234 -7.61 11.23 4.05
CA THR A 234 -6.74 10.09 4.33
C THR A 234 -5.39 10.26 3.65
N THR A 235 -5.40 10.60 2.36
CA THR A 235 -4.17 10.87 1.58
C THR A 235 -3.38 12.02 2.18
N LEU A 236 -4.05 13.12 2.54
CA LEU A 236 -3.41 14.31 3.11
C LEU A 236 -2.84 14.04 4.51
N VAL A 237 -3.64 13.46 5.41
CA VAL A 237 -3.23 13.15 6.79
C VAL A 237 -2.10 12.12 6.78
N GLY A 238 -2.21 11.04 5.99
CA GLY A 238 -1.14 10.06 5.81
C GLY A 238 0.14 10.71 5.30
N GLY A 239 0.05 11.56 4.27
CA GLY A 239 1.19 12.32 3.75
C GLY A 239 1.85 13.25 4.77
N ILE A 240 1.05 13.93 5.60
CA ILE A 240 1.57 14.77 6.70
C ILE A 240 2.30 13.91 7.74
N ILE A 241 1.75 12.74 8.09
CA ILE A 241 2.40 11.82 9.04
C ILE A 241 3.75 11.35 8.48
N PHE A 242 3.78 10.90 7.22
CA PHE A 242 5.02 10.46 6.58
C PHE A 242 6.05 11.56 6.44
N LEU A 243 5.62 12.77 6.05
CA LEU A 243 6.49 13.94 5.97
C LEU A 243 7.07 14.29 7.34
N THR A 244 6.23 14.30 8.38
CA THR A 244 6.67 14.62 9.74
C THR A 244 7.65 13.57 10.27
N ALA A 245 7.32 12.29 10.14
CA ALA A 245 8.20 11.22 10.60
C ALA A 245 9.53 11.21 9.85
N SER A 246 9.51 11.27 8.51
CA SER A 246 10.72 11.32 7.69
C SER A 246 11.57 12.57 7.98
N TRP A 247 10.95 13.71 8.28
CA TRP A 247 11.67 14.92 8.69
C TRP A 247 12.52 14.69 9.93
N PHE A 248 11.92 14.14 10.99
CA PHE A 248 12.65 13.88 12.24
C PHE A 248 13.69 12.76 12.09
N ILE A 249 13.41 11.71 11.30
CA ILE A 249 14.41 10.68 11.01
C ILE A 249 15.60 11.30 10.26
N GLN A 250 15.35 12.09 9.20
CA GLN A 250 16.40 12.73 8.41
C GLN A 250 17.21 13.76 9.21
N LEU A 251 16.57 14.45 10.15
CA LEU A 251 17.23 15.38 11.05
C LEU A 251 18.24 14.67 11.95
N TYR A 252 17.90 13.48 12.45
CA TYR A 252 18.80 12.67 13.28
C TYR A 252 19.85 11.90 12.44
N PHE A 253 19.48 11.53 11.21
CA PHE A 253 20.33 10.81 10.25
C PHE A 253 20.48 11.60 8.94
N PRO A 254 21.42 12.56 8.86
CA PRO A 254 21.61 13.36 7.64
C PRO A 254 22.07 12.54 6.43
N SER A 255 22.72 11.40 6.65
CA SER A 255 23.16 10.47 5.61
C SER A 255 23.09 9.02 6.10
N ASN A 256 23.14 8.07 5.17
CA ASN A 256 23.06 6.63 5.46
C ASN A 256 24.36 6.03 6.02
N VAL A 257 25.43 6.82 6.19
CA VAL A 257 26.76 6.33 6.61
C VAL A 257 26.74 5.66 7.98
N ARG A 258 25.74 5.96 8.81
CA ARG A 258 25.57 5.36 10.15
C ARG A 258 24.90 3.98 10.13
N PHE A 259 24.30 3.58 9.01
CA PHE A 259 23.58 2.31 8.92
C PHE A 259 24.50 1.21 8.38
N ASN A 260 24.43 0.03 8.99
CA ASN A 260 25.12 -1.15 8.50
C ASN A 260 24.33 -1.77 7.34
N ASN A 261 23.00 -1.84 7.48
CA ASN A 261 22.07 -2.29 6.44
C ASN A 261 21.06 -1.17 6.11
N PRO A 262 21.41 -0.22 5.22
CA PRO A 262 20.53 0.90 4.89
C PRO A 262 19.15 0.49 4.35
N ASP A 263 19.06 -0.63 3.64
CA ASP A 263 17.78 -1.12 3.09
C ASP A 263 16.83 -1.65 4.17
N GLU A 264 17.36 -1.91 5.37
CA GLU A 264 16.65 -2.43 6.54
C GLU A 264 16.86 -1.50 7.75
N ALA A 265 16.76 -0.19 7.53
CA ALA A 265 17.21 0.80 8.51
C ALA A 265 16.38 0.86 9.81
N LEU A 266 15.13 0.37 9.83
CA LEU A 266 14.22 0.56 10.97
C LEU A 266 14.83 0.09 12.31
N PRO A 267 15.36 -1.14 12.47
CA PRO A 267 15.93 -1.59 13.73
C PRO A 267 17.08 -0.70 14.22
N GLU A 268 17.94 -0.22 13.32
CA GLU A 268 19.07 0.66 13.65
C GLU A 268 18.61 2.07 14.02
N ILE A 269 17.60 2.62 13.30
CA ILE A 269 16.99 3.93 13.58
C ILE A 269 16.50 3.99 15.03
N VAL A 270 15.72 2.99 15.46
CA VAL A 270 15.14 2.98 16.80
C VAL A 270 16.18 2.67 17.88
N LEU A 271 17.19 1.86 17.58
CA LEU A 271 18.31 1.58 18.49
C LEU A 271 19.13 2.83 18.79
N TYR A 272 19.52 3.56 17.75
CA TYR A 272 20.35 4.76 17.91
C TYR A 272 19.60 5.91 18.57
N VAL A 273 18.28 6.04 18.35
CA VAL A 273 17.48 7.11 18.95
C VAL A 273 17.09 6.80 20.39
N GLY A 274 16.65 5.58 20.70
CA GLY A 274 16.04 5.25 22.00
C GLY A 274 16.76 4.18 22.83
N GLY A 275 17.83 3.58 22.31
CA GLY A 275 18.54 2.48 22.95
C GLY A 275 17.82 1.13 22.86
N ALA A 276 18.43 0.09 23.43
CA ALA A 276 17.99 -1.30 23.28
C ALA A 276 16.58 -1.58 23.82
N LEU A 277 16.18 -0.94 24.92
CA LEU A 277 14.83 -1.11 25.49
C LEU A 277 13.76 -0.55 24.53
N PHE A 278 13.99 0.66 24.01
CA PHE A 278 13.06 1.28 23.07
C PHE A 278 12.99 0.48 21.77
N GLN A 279 14.14 0.07 21.21
CA GLN A 279 14.19 -0.83 20.05
C GLN A 279 13.36 -2.09 20.29
N SER A 280 13.56 -2.77 21.41
CA SER A 280 12.84 -4.02 21.72
C SER A 280 11.32 -3.82 21.79
N VAL A 281 10.86 -2.78 22.49
CA VAL A 281 9.42 -2.47 22.59
C VAL A 281 8.84 -2.10 21.22
N PHE A 282 9.58 -1.30 20.45
CA PHE A 282 9.15 -0.84 19.13
C PHE A 282 9.06 -2.00 18.14
N LEU A 283 10.10 -2.83 18.05
CA LEU A 283 10.13 -4.00 17.16
C LEU A 283 9.08 -5.04 17.57
N CYS A 284 8.84 -5.29 18.85
CA CYS A 284 7.75 -6.16 19.29
C CYS A 284 6.38 -5.67 18.81
N ALA A 285 6.10 -4.36 18.93
CA ALA A 285 4.86 -3.79 18.41
C ALA A 285 4.76 -3.91 16.89
N GLN A 286 5.88 -3.73 16.17
CA GLN A 286 5.93 -3.89 14.73
C GLN A 286 5.73 -5.34 14.29
N ILE A 287 6.33 -6.32 14.97
CA ILE A 287 6.12 -7.74 14.72
C ILE A 287 4.64 -8.10 14.90
N MET A 288 3.99 -7.61 15.96
CA MET A 288 2.56 -7.82 16.16
C MET A 288 1.71 -7.20 15.05
N ASN A 289 2.04 -5.97 14.62
CA ASN A 289 1.35 -5.30 13.53
C ASN A 289 1.53 -6.05 12.20
N THR A 290 2.76 -6.44 11.88
CA THR A 290 3.11 -7.22 10.68
C THR A 290 2.44 -8.59 10.69
N PHE A 291 2.30 -9.24 11.85
CA PHE A 291 1.55 -10.49 11.97
C PHE A 291 0.06 -10.30 11.70
N ALA A 292 -0.56 -9.26 12.27
CA ALA A 292 -1.96 -8.94 12.03
C ALA A 292 -2.23 -8.57 10.55
N SER A 293 -1.38 -7.71 9.97
CA SER A 293 -1.39 -7.34 8.56
C SER A 293 -1.16 -8.56 7.66
N GLY A 294 -0.20 -9.42 8.01
CA GLY A 294 0.12 -10.65 7.31
C GLY A 294 -1.08 -11.59 7.24
N LEU A 295 -1.77 -11.81 8.36
CA LEU A 295 -2.99 -12.63 8.36
C LEU A 295 -4.09 -12.03 7.47
N ALA A 296 -4.32 -10.71 7.54
CA ALA A 296 -5.36 -10.03 6.78
C ALA A 296 -5.07 -9.99 5.27
N THR A 297 -3.85 -9.63 4.88
CA THR A 297 -3.42 -9.57 3.47
C THR A 297 -3.38 -10.96 2.86
N HIS A 298 -2.91 -11.98 3.58
CA HIS A 298 -2.87 -13.37 3.12
C HIS A 298 -4.27 -13.94 2.89
N ALA A 299 -5.20 -13.68 3.81
CA ALA A 299 -6.62 -14.01 3.64
C ALA A 299 -7.21 -13.33 2.39
N SER A 300 -6.89 -12.04 2.19
CA SER A 300 -7.43 -11.23 1.08
C SER A 300 -6.91 -11.70 -0.27
N ALA A 301 -5.62 -11.98 -0.37
CA ALA A 301 -4.97 -12.55 -1.55
C ALA A 301 -5.56 -13.91 -1.92
N SER A 302 -5.69 -14.80 -0.92
CA SER A 302 -6.24 -16.14 -1.10
C SER A 302 -7.69 -16.11 -1.59
N ARG A 303 -8.52 -15.20 -1.06
CA ARG A 303 -9.90 -14.99 -1.52
C ARG A 303 -9.95 -14.48 -2.95
N LEU A 304 -9.09 -13.54 -3.32
CA LEU A 304 -9.04 -13.00 -4.68
C LEU A 304 -8.64 -14.10 -5.69
N ILE A 305 -7.60 -14.88 -5.40
CA ILE A 305 -7.20 -16.03 -6.22
C ILE A 305 -8.34 -17.04 -6.35
N HIS A 306 -9.08 -17.30 -5.27
CA HIS A 306 -10.24 -18.19 -5.29
C HIS A 306 -11.39 -17.68 -6.19
N ILE A 307 -11.71 -16.39 -6.11
CA ILE A 307 -12.72 -15.75 -6.98
C ILE A 307 -12.27 -15.84 -8.44
N MET A 308 -11.01 -15.52 -8.72
CA MET A 308 -10.43 -15.63 -10.06
C MET A 308 -10.39 -17.08 -10.55
N GLY A 309 -10.23 -18.06 -9.66
CA GLY A 309 -10.37 -19.48 -9.96
C GLY A 309 -11.80 -19.89 -10.34
N LYS A 310 -12.81 -19.36 -9.63
CA LYS A 310 -14.24 -19.57 -9.97
C LYS A 310 -14.63 -18.97 -11.32
N ASP A 311 -14.08 -17.80 -11.62
CA ASP A 311 -14.23 -17.11 -12.92
C ASP A 311 -13.35 -17.76 -14.02
N GLY A 312 -12.68 -18.86 -13.68
CA GLY A 312 -11.85 -19.67 -14.57
C GLY A 312 -10.60 -18.97 -15.08
N ILE A 313 -10.17 -17.86 -14.48
CA ILE A 313 -8.89 -17.19 -14.79
C ILE A 313 -7.74 -18.09 -14.38
N PHE A 314 -7.82 -18.62 -13.15
CA PHE A 314 -7.01 -19.73 -12.70
C PHE A 314 -7.73 -21.06 -12.90
N HIS A 315 -7.01 -22.17 -12.77
CA HIS A 315 -7.57 -23.50 -12.93
C HIS A 315 -8.71 -23.72 -11.92
N ARG A 316 -9.93 -23.91 -12.46
CA ARG A 316 -11.18 -23.86 -11.68
C ARG A 316 -11.26 -24.98 -10.63
N GLU A 317 -10.72 -26.14 -10.93
CA GLU A 317 -10.82 -27.31 -10.04
C GLU A 317 -9.91 -27.19 -8.82
N THR A 318 -8.73 -26.57 -8.95
CA THR A 318 -7.80 -26.38 -7.82
C THR A 318 -8.10 -25.10 -7.06
N PHE A 319 -8.22 -23.95 -7.74
CA PHE A 319 -8.36 -22.66 -7.06
C PHE A 319 -9.82 -22.25 -6.81
N GLY A 320 -10.76 -22.77 -7.61
CA GLY A 320 -12.19 -22.45 -7.47
C GLY A 320 -12.93 -23.25 -6.41
N GLN A 321 -12.31 -24.26 -5.80
CA GLN A 321 -12.90 -25.10 -4.76
C GLN A 321 -12.58 -24.59 -3.35
N VAL A 322 -13.52 -24.83 -2.42
CA VAL A 322 -13.34 -24.60 -0.98
C VAL A 322 -13.19 -25.96 -0.32
N HIS A 323 -12.22 -26.10 0.59
CA HIS A 323 -12.00 -27.36 1.28
C HIS A 323 -13.16 -27.69 2.23
N SER A 324 -13.74 -28.89 2.08
CA SER A 324 -15.00 -29.28 2.74
C SER A 324 -14.95 -29.26 4.28
N LYS A 325 -13.80 -29.59 4.88
CA LYS A 325 -13.62 -29.59 6.35
C LYS A 325 -13.16 -28.26 6.93
N LEU A 326 -12.46 -27.44 6.14
CA LEU A 326 -11.83 -26.20 6.64
C LEU A 326 -12.65 -24.95 6.31
N GLY A 327 -13.50 -25.01 5.27
CA GLY A 327 -14.28 -23.87 4.81
C GLY A 327 -13.45 -22.74 4.19
N THR A 328 -12.18 -23.01 3.87
CA THR A 328 -11.20 -22.08 3.29
C THR A 328 -10.72 -22.58 1.91
N PRO A 329 -10.31 -21.68 0.99
CA PRO A 329 -9.76 -22.06 -0.31
C PRO A 329 -8.31 -22.54 -0.17
N LEU A 330 -8.12 -23.75 0.38
CA LEU A 330 -6.82 -24.27 0.83
C LEU A 330 -5.69 -24.10 -0.19
N TYR A 331 -5.89 -24.43 -1.46
CA TYR A 331 -4.86 -24.31 -2.49
C TYR A 331 -4.43 -22.86 -2.76
N ALA A 332 -5.37 -21.90 -2.66
CA ALA A 332 -5.04 -20.49 -2.77
C ALA A 332 -4.22 -20.03 -1.56
N VAL A 333 -4.59 -20.47 -0.36
CA VAL A 333 -3.84 -20.19 0.88
C VAL A 333 -2.42 -20.74 0.79
N LEU A 334 -2.25 -22.00 0.37
CA LEU A 334 -0.93 -22.62 0.22
C LEU A 334 -0.09 -21.93 -0.86
N LEU A 335 -0.70 -21.50 -1.97
CA LEU A 335 0.00 -20.77 -3.02
C LEU A 335 0.52 -19.42 -2.50
N VAL A 336 -0.31 -18.64 -1.80
CA VAL A 336 0.13 -17.37 -1.21
C VAL A 336 1.23 -17.61 -0.17
N GLY A 337 1.12 -18.65 0.65
CA GLY A 337 2.17 -19.04 1.60
C GLY A 337 3.49 -19.40 0.91
N LEU A 338 3.44 -20.15 -0.20
CA LEU A 338 4.62 -20.48 -1.00
C LEU A 338 5.26 -19.24 -1.62
N ILE A 339 4.46 -18.29 -2.09
CA ILE A 339 4.96 -17.01 -2.60
C ILE A 339 5.57 -16.19 -1.47
N SER A 340 4.96 -16.16 -0.28
CA SER A 340 5.56 -15.48 0.89
C SER A 340 6.92 -16.05 1.29
N LEU A 341 7.20 -17.34 1.06
CA LEU A 341 8.51 -17.93 1.32
C LEU A 341 9.61 -17.40 0.38
N THR A 342 9.27 -16.82 -0.77
CA THR A 342 10.30 -16.20 -1.63
C THR A 342 10.90 -14.94 -1.01
N ALA A 343 10.34 -14.42 0.09
CA ALA A 343 10.95 -13.40 0.93
C ALA A 343 12.35 -13.80 1.45
N ILE A 344 12.69 -15.09 1.48
CA ILE A 344 14.05 -15.54 1.88
C ILE A 344 15.12 -15.07 0.88
N ALA A 345 14.76 -14.89 -0.40
CA ALA A 345 15.70 -14.59 -1.48
C ALA A 345 15.56 -13.18 -2.06
N LEU A 346 14.51 -12.44 -1.69
CA LEU A 346 14.21 -11.11 -2.21
C LEU A 346 14.43 -10.05 -1.12
N ASP A 347 15.05 -8.95 -1.50
CA ASP A 347 15.25 -7.79 -0.65
C ASP A 347 14.01 -6.88 -0.60
N LEU A 348 13.92 -6.08 0.47
CA LEU A 348 12.77 -5.21 0.70
C LEU A 348 12.59 -4.16 -0.41
N ALA A 349 13.69 -3.56 -0.89
CA ALA A 349 13.66 -2.52 -1.90
C ALA A 349 13.08 -3.01 -3.22
N THR A 350 13.50 -4.20 -3.67
CA THR A 350 12.96 -4.85 -4.87
C THR A 350 11.45 -5.08 -4.75
N VAL A 351 11.00 -5.67 -3.64
CA VAL A 351 9.57 -6.01 -3.48
C VAL A 351 8.71 -4.76 -3.38
N VAL A 352 9.14 -3.75 -2.62
CA VAL A 352 8.44 -2.45 -2.52
C VAL A 352 8.33 -1.80 -3.90
N SER A 353 9.41 -1.81 -4.68
CA SER A 353 9.40 -1.26 -6.04
C SER A 353 8.47 -2.05 -6.98
N MET A 354 8.41 -3.38 -6.87
CA MET A 354 7.48 -4.22 -7.62
C MET A 354 6.01 -3.91 -7.27
N ILE A 355 5.69 -3.70 -6.00
CA ILE A 355 4.35 -3.30 -5.58
C ILE A 355 4.00 -1.91 -6.13
N SER A 356 4.91 -0.93 -6.01
CA SER A 356 4.71 0.42 -6.55
C SER A 356 4.44 0.40 -8.06
N PHE A 357 5.06 -0.52 -8.81
CA PHE A 357 4.75 -0.72 -10.23
C PHE A 357 3.26 -1.05 -10.48
N GLY A 358 2.71 -2.02 -9.75
CA GLY A 358 1.31 -2.44 -9.88
C GLY A 358 0.34 -1.31 -9.51
N ALA A 359 0.63 -0.64 -8.39
CA ALA A 359 -0.11 0.51 -7.90
C ALA A 359 -0.17 1.66 -8.91
N LEU A 360 0.96 2.04 -9.49
CA LEU A 360 1.06 3.15 -10.45
C LEU A 360 0.28 2.85 -11.74
N ILE A 361 0.18 1.59 -12.18
CA ILE A 361 -0.69 1.20 -13.29
C ILE A 361 -2.16 1.41 -12.92
N ALA A 362 -2.57 0.95 -11.75
CA ALA A 362 -3.94 1.12 -11.26
C ALA A 362 -4.30 2.61 -11.15
N PHE A 363 -3.40 3.44 -10.60
CA PHE A 363 -3.60 4.87 -10.49
C PHE A 363 -3.64 5.57 -11.85
N THR A 364 -2.76 5.20 -12.79
CA THR A 364 -2.81 5.71 -14.17
C THR A 364 -4.16 5.42 -14.80
N ALA A 365 -4.66 4.19 -14.65
CA ALA A 365 -5.93 3.78 -15.22
C ALA A 365 -7.14 4.51 -14.61
N VAL A 366 -7.15 4.75 -13.30
CA VAL A 366 -8.23 5.51 -12.64
C VAL A 366 -8.24 6.96 -13.09
N ASN A 367 -7.07 7.61 -13.16
CA ASN A 367 -6.97 8.97 -13.64
C ASN A 367 -7.43 9.08 -15.10
N PHE A 368 -6.99 8.16 -15.97
CA PHE A 368 -7.46 8.12 -17.35
C PHE A 368 -8.97 7.83 -17.45
N SER A 369 -9.51 6.98 -16.57
CA SER A 369 -10.93 6.66 -16.52
C SER A 369 -11.80 7.88 -16.20
N VAL A 370 -11.31 8.83 -15.40
CA VAL A 370 -12.02 10.11 -15.18
C VAL A 370 -12.21 10.86 -16.49
N PHE A 371 -11.17 10.95 -17.31
CA PHE A 371 -11.28 11.59 -18.62
C PHE A 371 -12.31 10.88 -19.51
N VAL A 372 -12.20 9.56 -19.66
CA VAL A 372 -13.11 8.77 -20.51
C VAL A 372 -14.56 8.86 -20.02
N LYS A 373 -14.80 8.73 -18.71
CA LYS A 373 -16.17 8.75 -18.17
C LYS A 373 -16.80 10.12 -18.28
N PHE A 374 -16.14 11.15 -17.76
CA PHE A 374 -16.78 12.46 -17.56
C PHE A 374 -16.68 13.36 -18.79
N TYR A 375 -15.56 13.35 -19.51
CA TYR A 375 -15.35 14.21 -20.68
C TYR A 375 -15.87 13.57 -21.97
N VAL A 376 -15.61 12.27 -22.17
CA VAL A 376 -15.98 11.56 -23.40
C VAL A 376 -17.42 11.03 -23.35
N ARG A 377 -17.78 10.25 -22.32
CA ARG A 377 -19.10 9.60 -22.25
C ARG A 377 -20.21 10.51 -21.73
N ASP A 378 -20.01 11.12 -20.57
CA ASP A 378 -21.03 11.95 -19.92
C ASP A 378 -21.12 13.37 -20.53
N GLN A 379 -20.27 13.68 -21.52
CA GLN A 379 -20.27 14.96 -22.27
C GLN A 379 -20.26 16.20 -21.37
N GLN A 380 -19.66 16.13 -20.18
CA GLN A 380 -19.52 17.25 -19.26
C GLN A 380 -18.39 18.17 -19.73
N ARG A 381 -18.58 18.81 -20.89
CA ARG A 381 -17.59 19.64 -21.59
C ARG A 381 -17.83 21.13 -21.39
N HIS A 382 -19.04 21.51 -21.00
CA HIS A 382 -19.43 22.91 -20.86
C HIS A 382 -18.91 23.52 -19.55
N GLY A 383 -18.22 24.66 -19.66
CA GLY A 383 -17.70 25.45 -18.54
C GLY A 383 -16.22 25.18 -18.24
N MET A 384 -15.46 26.25 -17.98
CA MET A 384 -14.01 26.19 -17.68
C MET A 384 -13.67 25.22 -16.55
N LYS A 385 -14.54 25.14 -15.54
CA LYS A 385 -14.40 24.20 -14.42
C LYS A 385 -14.44 22.74 -14.86
N ASN A 386 -15.34 22.39 -15.76
CA ASN A 386 -15.45 21.02 -16.25
C ASN A 386 -14.29 20.66 -17.18
N ILE A 387 -13.82 21.61 -18.01
CA ILE A 387 -12.62 21.39 -18.82
C ILE A 387 -11.41 21.14 -17.90
N PHE A 388 -11.21 22.00 -16.89
CA PHE A 388 -10.08 21.84 -15.98
C PHE A 388 -10.13 20.52 -15.19
N LEU A 389 -11.29 20.18 -14.61
CA LEU A 389 -11.42 18.99 -13.77
C LEU A 389 -11.50 17.67 -14.56
N ASN A 390 -11.99 17.69 -15.80
CA ASN A 390 -12.32 16.48 -16.56
C ASN A 390 -11.30 16.18 -17.66
N LEU A 391 -10.51 17.18 -18.07
CA LEU A 391 -9.50 17.06 -19.11
C LEU A 391 -8.11 17.33 -18.53
N ILE A 392 -7.87 18.56 -18.09
CA ILE A 392 -6.51 19.02 -17.73
C ILE A 392 -5.96 18.26 -16.52
N LEU A 393 -6.72 18.23 -15.41
CA LEU A 393 -6.27 17.61 -14.18
C LEU A 393 -6.02 16.09 -14.31
N PRO A 394 -6.89 15.29 -14.96
CA PRO A 394 -6.61 13.89 -15.25
C PRO A 394 -5.34 13.67 -16.09
N PHE A 395 -5.10 14.47 -17.12
CA PHE A 395 -3.90 14.34 -17.95
C PHE A 395 -2.63 14.76 -17.22
N ILE A 396 -2.68 15.80 -16.38
CA ILE A 396 -1.57 16.16 -15.48
C ILE A 396 -1.28 15.00 -14.54
N SER A 397 -2.31 14.44 -13.91
CA SER A 397 -2.17 13.31 -12.99
C SER A 397 -1.54 12.09 -13.67
N VAL A 398 -2.04 11.71 -14.86
CA VAL A 398 -1.46 10.65 -15.67
C VAL A 398 0.00 10.93 -16.04
N GLY A 399 0.34 12.16 -16.42
CA GLY A 399 1.72 12.55 -16.74
C GLY A 399 2.66 12.45 -15.53
N VAL A 400 2.22 12.89 -14.36
CA VAL A 400 2.99 12.78 -13.10
C VAL A 400 3.21 11.32 -12.73
N ILE A 401 2.17 10.48 -12.78
CA ILE A 401 2.27 9.06 -12.44
C ILE A 401 3.14 8.31 -13.45
N MET A 402 3.05 8.62 -14.74
CA MET A 402 3.96 8.06 -15.74
C MET A 402 5.41 8.46 -15.47
N CYS A 403 5.67 9.71 -15.08
CA CYS A 403 7.00 10.16 -14.70
C CYS A 403 7.57 9.36 -13.53
N LEU A 404 6.76 9.10 -12.49
CA LEU A 404 7.15 8.22 -11.39
C LEU A 404 7.42 6.78 -11.89
N TRP A 405 6.50 6.24 -12.68
CA TRP A 405 6.60 4.88 -13.19
C TRP A 405 7.89 4.63 -14.01
N PHE A 406 8.30 5.57 -14.86
CA PHE A 406 9.55 5.45 -15.64
C PHE A 406 10.83 5.54 -14.78
N ASN A 407 10.74 6.09 -13.57
CA ASN A 407 11.86 6.24 -12.65
C ASN A 407 11.90 5.14 -11.57
N LEU A 408 11.06 4.10 -11.70
CA LEU A 408 11.19 2.88 -10.92
C LEU A 408 12.47 2.13 -11.29
N GLU A 409 12.92 1.31 -10.35
CA GLU A 409 14.08 0.45 -10.54
C GLU A 409 13.88 -0.52 -11.73
N ARG A 410 14.98 -0.83 -12.43
CA ARG A 410 14.94 -1.71 -13.60
C ARG A 410 14.41 -3.10 -13.28
N SER A 411 14.73 -3.64 -12.10
CA SER A 411 14.24 -4.93 -11.60
C SER A 411 12.71 -4.95 -11.53
N ALA A 412 12.11 -3.90 -10.94
CA ALA A 412 10.67 -3.73 -10.85
C ALA A 412 10.00 -3.55 -12.22
N LEU A 413 10.60 -2.78 -13.12
CA LEU A 413 10.09 -2.61 -14.49
C LEU A 413 10.10 -3.92 -15.27
N LEU A 414 11.18 -4.71 -15.19
CA LEU A 414 11.29 -6.00 -15.85
C LEU A 414 10.27 -7.01 -15.30
N PHE A 415 10.14 -7.10 -13.97
CA PHE A 415 9.19 -7.98 -13.32
C PHE A 415 7.75 -7.59 -13.66
N GLY A 416 7.43 -6.30 -13.52
CA GLY A 416 6.11 -5.76 -13.81
C GLY A 416 5.69 -5.92 -15.27
N CYS A 417 6.60 -5.66 -16.23
CA CYS A 417 6.35 -5.93 -17.64
C CYS A 417 6.19 -7.42 -17.94
N SER A 418 6.93 -8.29 -17.25
CA SER A 418 6.76 -9.73 -17.37
C SER A 418 5.39 -10.17 -16.84
N TRP A 419 4.97 -9.64 -15.69
CA TRP A 419 3.66 -9.89 -15.10
C TRP A 419 2.50 -9.42 -16.01
N LEU A 420 2.63 -8.23 -16.60
CA LEU A 420 1.72 -7.73 -17.62
C LEU A 420 1.66 -8.65 -18.84
N SER A 421 2.81 -9.12 -19.30
CA SER A 421 2.91 -10.03 -20.44
C SER A 421 2.18 -11.35 -20.17
N VAL A 422 2.32 -11.91 -18.96
CA VAL A 422 1.54 -13.08 -18.52
C VAL A 422 0.03 -12.78 -18.57
N GLY A 423 -0.39 -11.62 -18.07
CA GLY A 423 -1.78 -11.18 -18.15
C GLY A 423 -2.31 -11.09 -19.59
N ILE A 424 -1.49 -10.59 -20.53
CA ILE A 424 -1.83 -10.54 -21.95
C ILE A 424 -1.96 -11.94 -22.54
N VAL A 425 -1.03 -12.85 -22.24
CA VAL A 425 -1.08 -14.24 -22.73
C VAL A 425 -2.33 -14.95 -22.23
N ILE A 426 -2.67 -14.82 -20.95
CA ILE A 426 -3.89 -15.39 -20.36
C ILE A 426 -5.14 -14.81 -21.02
N PHE A 427 -5.17 -13.48 -21.23
CA PHE A 427 -6.27 -12.81 -21.89
C PHE A 427 -6.48 -13.32 -23.34
N LEU A 428 -5.39 -13.44 -24.11
CA LEU A 428 -5.42 -13.95 -25.48
C LEU A 428 -5.86 -15.41 -25.52
N TYR A 429 -5.30 -16.26 -24.66
CA TYR A 429 -5.67 -17.67 -24.55
C TYR A 429 -7.17 -17.85 -24.27
N LYS A 430 -7.72 -17.07 -23.33
CA LYS A 430 -9.15 -17.10 -23.02
C LYS A 430 -10.04 -16.59 -24.14
N LYS A 431 -9.61 -15.53 -24.83
CA LYS A 431 -10.30 -15.01 -26.01
C LYS A 431 -10.35 -16.07 -27.12
N LEU A 432 -9.26 -16.81 -27.33
CA LEU A 432 -9.20 -17.92 -28.28
C LEU A 432 -10.14 -19.08 -27.88
N LYS A 433 -10.27 -19.37 -26.58
CA LYS A 433 -11.20 -20.38 -26.06
C LYS A 433 -12.67 -19.92 -25.92
N LYS A 434 -13.03 -18.72 -26.36
CA LYS A 434 -14.40 -18.14 -26.24
C LYS A 434 -14.96 -18.16 -24.80
N GLN A 435 -14.11 -18.05 -23.79
CA GLN A 435 -14.55 -17.98 -22.39
C GLN A 435 -14.87 -16.52 -22.02
N ASN A 436 -15.98 -16.30 -21.31
CA ASN A 436 -16.32 -14.97 -20.80
C ASN A 436 -15.27 -14.51 -19.79
N ILE A 437 -14.63 -13.38 -20.06
CA ILE A 437 -13.68 -12.72 -19.17
C ILE A 437 -14.45 -11.62 -18.45
N VAL A 438 -15.24 -12.02 -17.46
CA VAL A 438 -15.82 -11.08 -16.49
C VAL A 438 -15.29 -11.54 -15.15
N ILE A 439 -14.41 -10.73 -14.53
CA ILE A 439 -14.12 -10.91 -13.11
C ILE A 439 -15.42 -10.54 -12.41
N GLY A 440 -16.13 -11.54 -11.89
CA GLY A 440 -17.32 -11.33 -11.10
C GLY A 440 -16.97 -10.43 -9.92
N ASN A 441 -17.86 -9.49 -9.59
CA ASN A 441 -17.66 -8.50 -8.52
C ASN A 441 -16.92 -9.12 -7.33
N ALA A 442 -15.65 -8.76 -7.17
CA ALA A 442 -14.86 -9.11 -6.00
C ALA A 442 -15.28 -8.18 -4.86
N TYR A 443 -16.41 -8.52 -4.23
CA TYR A 443 -16.84 -7.98 -2.95
C TYR A 443 -17.24 -9.12 -2.03
#